data_AF-A0A9E5BHV3-F1
#
_entry.id   AF-A0A9E5BHV3-F1
#
_cell.length_a   1.000
_cell.length_b   1.000
_cell.length_c   1.000
_cell.angle_alpha   90.00
_cell.angle_beta   90.00
_cell.angle_gamma   90.00
#
_symmetry.space_group_name_H-M   'P 1'
#
loop_
_entity.id
_entity.type
_entity.pdbx_description
1 polymer ?
#
loop_
_entity_poly.entity_id
_entity_poly.type
_entity_poly.pdbx_seq_one_letter_code
_entity_poly.pdbx_strand_id
1 'polypeptide(L)' 'GPKRRDALLKHFGSIQKIRKATCEELTEVDGVSEQIAAKIILHLASRK' A
#
# COMPACT_ATOMS: atom_id res chain seq x y z
N GLY A 1 -5.22 3.01 8.60
CA GLY A 1 -5.01 2.60 10.00
C GLY A 1 -3.80 1.71 10.12
N PRO A 2 -3.23 1.53 11.33
CA PRO A 2 -1.98 0.80 11.58
C PRO A 2 -2.01 -0.63 11.02
N LYS A 3 -3.11 -1.39 11.22
CA LYS A 3 -3.28 -2.75 10.67
C LYS A 3 -2.99 -2.89 9.18
N ARG A 4 -3.39 -1.91 8.35
CA ARG A 4 -3.15 -1.94 6.90
C ARG A 4 -1.68 -1.65 6.58
N ARG A 5 -1.06 -0.72 7.30
CA ARG A 5 0.39 -0.45 7.15
C ARG A 5 1.18 -1.69 7.51
N ASP A 6 0.82 -2.39 8.59
CA ASP A 6 1.50 -3.62 9.00
C ASP A 6 1.29 -4.75 7.99
N ALA A 7 0.07 -4.93 7.46
CA ALA A 7 -0.20 -5.92 6.41
C ALA A 7 0.63 -5.62 5.13
N LEU A 8 0.66 -4.35 4.70
CA LEU A 8 1.48 -3.91 3.58
C LEU A 8 2.98 -4.09 3.85
N LEU A 9 3.46 -3.75 5.05
CA LEU A 9 4.86 -3.99 5.42
C LEU A 9 5.20 -5.47 5.48
N LYS A 10 4.28 -6.32 5.93
CA LYS A 10 4.49 -7.77 6.00
C LYS A 10 4.51 -8.40 4.60
N HIS A 11 3.68 -7.91 3.70
CA HIS A 11 3.60 -8.39 2.32
C HIS A 11 4.77 -7.88 1.46
N PHE A 12 5.00 -6.57 1.47
CA PHE A 12 6.01 -5.93 0.63
C PHE A 12 7.38 -5.81 1.30
N GLY A 13 7.49 -5.91 2.63
CA GLY A 13 8.75 -5.83 3.38
C GLY A 13 9.28 -4.41 3.61
N SER A 14 9.02 -3.46 2.72
CA SER A 14 9.51 -2.08 2.88
C SER A 14 8.62 -1.03 2.23
N ILE A 15 8.66 0.20 2.75
CA ILE A 15 7.92 1.35 2.20
C ILE A 15 8.32 1.62 0.74
N GLN A 16 9.59 1.45 0.38
CA GLN A 16 10.02 1.58 -1.02
C GLN A 16 9.33 0.59 -1.95
N LYS A 17 9.17 -0.67 -1.52
CA LYS A 17 8.45 -1.69 -2.31
C LYS A 17 6.97 -1.38 -2.41
N ILE A 18 6.33 -0.96 -1.32
CA ILE A 18 4.92 -0.50 -1.33
C ILE A 18 4.73 0.66 -2.31
N ARG A 19 5.73 1.55 -2.43
CA ARG A 19 5.67 2.70 -3.35
C ARG A 19 5.91 2.34 -4.81
N LYS A 20 6.56 1.21 -5.08
CA LYS A 20 6.73 0.64 -6.42
C LYS A 20 5.61 -0.32 -6.79
N ALA A 21 4.81 -0.74 -5.82
CA ALA A 21 3.72 -1.68 -6.01
C ALA A 21 2.60 -1.09 -6.86
N THR A 22 1.96 -1.92 -7.66
CA THR A 22 0.81 -1.52 -8.47
C THR A 22 -0.48 -1.54 -7.66
N CYS A 23 -1.56 -0.94 -8.18
CA CYS A 23 -2.88 -1.04 -7.54
C CYS A 23 -3.30 -2.49 -7.34
N GLU A 24 -3.04 -3.36 -8.31
CA GLU A 24 -3.39 -4.79 -8.25
C GLU A 24 -2.66 -5.51 -7.12
N GLU A 25 -1.33 -5.34 -7.01
CA GLU A 25 -0.54 -5.93 -5.92
C GLU A 25 -0.97 -5.41 -4.55
N LEU A 26 -1.33 -4.12 -4.46
CA LEU A 26 -1.85 -3.56 -3.22
C LEU A 26 -3.20 -4.17 -2.84
N THR A 27 -4.05 -4.49 -3.82
CA THR A 27 -5.35 -5.14 -3.56
C THR A 27 -5.26 -6.62 -3.19
N GLU A 28 -4.14 -7.28 -3.48
CA GLU A 28 -3.88 -8.65 -2.97
C GLU A 28 -3.66 -8.68 -1.46
N VAL A 29 -3.37 -7.54 -0.84
CA VAL A 29 -3.18 -7.45 0.60
C VAL A 29 -4.53 -7.42 1.32
N ASP A 30 -4.73 -8.39 2.21
CA ASP A 30 -5.94 -8.50 3.02
C ASP A 30 -6.32 -7.18 3.71
N GLY A 31 -7.52 -6.69 3.39
CA GLY A 31 -8.06 -5.43 3.92
C GLY A 31 -7.64 -4.17 3.13
N VAL A 32 -7.09 -4.32 1.94
CA VAL A 32 -6.84 -3.24 0.98
C VAL A 32 -7.74 -3.45 -0.25
N SER A 33 -8.71 -2.56 -0.43
CA SER A 33 -9.52 -2.48 -1.66
C SER A 33 -8.90 -1.49 -2.65
N GLU A 34 -9.34 -1.51 -3.92
CA GLU A 34 -8.85 -0.59 -4.97
C GLU A 34 -8.87 0.88 -4.53
N GLN A 35 -9.94 1.30 -3.85
CA GLN A 35 -10.06 2.67 -3.33
C GLN A 35 -8.98 2.99 -2.28
N ILE A 36 -8.61 2.00 -1.47
CA ILE A 36 -7.57 2.14 -0.44
C ILE A 36 -6.19 2.13 -1.10
N ALA A 37 -5.95 1.22 -2.04
CA ALA A 37 -4.71 1.16 -2.83
C ALA A 37 -4.43 2.51 -3.52
N ALA A 38 -5.43 3.06 -4.20
CA ALA A 38 -5.34 4.38 -4.82
C ALA A 38 -5.01 5.48 -3.80
N LYS A 39 -5.69 5.51 -2.65
CA LYS A 39 -5.38 6.46 -1.56
C LYS A 39 -3.97 6.30 -1.02
N ILE A 40 -3.46 5.08 -0.89
CA ILE A 40 -2.09 4.82 -0.41
C ILE A 40 -1.08 5.36 -1.42
N ILE A 41 -1.23 5.02 -2.71
CA ILE A 41 -0.36 5.53 -3.77
C ILE A 41 -0.33 7.05 -3.76
N LEU A 42 -1.51 7.68 -3.69
CA LEU A 42 -1.66 9.14 -3.70
C LEU A 42 -1.03 9.78 -2.46
N HIS A 43 -1.16 9.14 -1.29
CA HIS A 43 -0.54 9.59 -0.03
C HIS A 43 1.00 9.42 -0.03
N LEU A 44 1.52 8.37 -0.67
CA LEU A 44 2.96 8.11 -0.77
C LEU A 44 3.62 8.92 -1.91
N ALA A 45 2.84 9.36 -2.91
CA ALA A 45 3.30 10.24 -3.98
C ALA A 45 3.39 11.71 -3.54
N SER A 46 2.53 12.14 -2.60
CA SER A 46 2.48 13.54 -2.14
C SER A 46 3.55 13.93 -1.12
N ARG A 47 4.28 12.97 -0.54
CA ARG A 47 5.53 13.23 0.21
C ARG A 47 6.72 13.00 -0.71
N LYS A 48 7.19 14.07 -1.37
CA LYS A 48 8.49 14.11 -2.05
C LYS A 48 9.51 14.76 -1.13
#